data_AF-A0A4Z0EJN5-F1
#
_entry.id   AF-A0A4Z0EJN5-F1
#
_cell.length_a   1.000
_cell.length_b   1.000
_cell.length_c   1.000
_cell.angle_alpha   90.00
_cell.angle_beta   90.00
_cell.angle_gamma   90.00
#
_symmetry.space_group_name_H-M   'P 1'
#
loop_
_entity.id
_entity.type
_entity.pdbx_description
1 polymer ?
#
loop_
_entity_poly.entity_id
_entity_poly.type
_entity_poly.pdbx_seq_one_letter_code
_entity_poly.pdbx_strand_id
1 'polypeptide(L)'
;MKTLLDDPEAAIRRQAIRAYGTLPENFAEEVAPVDLPGIVTALTDPRKVLHQAAVAVLPGLLPFLTGAQRLVALVNMQALEKAYYETQELEYGKELVQAILTLTRDTRELYLRLVPYYFTKYGTCGEEYLEQEFVQRLTHLLPAYPELRGYWLTQALRYLERTAPDYASFGDLRTELLEQLHQLPYAELLSQLALLTSFVRTQLAAGSYPDVFTVYAILGAQGLHAELHELTQHFARTVPATKSIEYATRTNQAFAQFSRLEHLVATGQLDATRLASL
;
A
#
# COMPACT_ATOMS: atom_id res chain seq x y z
N MET A 1 3.30 -47.11 3.69
CA MET A 1 2.79 -46.57 2.41
C MET A 1 3.71 -45.42 2.04
N LYS A 2 4.45 -45.50 0.93
CA LYS A 2 5.31 -44.40 0.48
C LYS A 2 4.40 -43.43 -0.26
N THR A 3 4.22 -42.23 0.28
CA THR A 3 3.38 -41.20 -0.32
C THR A 3 4.11 -40.70 -1.57
N LEU A 4 3.39 -40.24 -2.59
CA LEU A 4 4.01 -39.62 -3.77
C LEU A 4 4.75 -38.31 -3.42
N LEU A 5 4.57 -37.81 -2.19
CA LEU A 5 5.31 -36.69 -1.60
C LEU A 5 6.76 -37.07 -1.23
N ASP A 6 7.07 -38.35 -1.09
CA ASP A 6 8.43 -38.87 -0.80
C ASP A 6 9.12 -39.46 -2.04
N ASP A 7 8.59 -39.20 -3.23
CA ASP A 7 9.16 -39.70 -4.47
C ASP A 7 10.54 -39.05 -4.75
N PRO A 8 11.57 -39.80 -5.19
CA PRO A 8 12.86 -39.21 -5.55
C PRO A 8 12.74 -38.15 -6.66
N GLU A 9 11.76 -38.29 -7.55
CA GLU A 9 11.56 -37.39 -8.68
C GLU A 9 10.80 -36.13 -8.28
N ALA A 10 11.41 -34.95 -8.49
CA ALA A 10 10.77 -33.67 -8.17
C ALA A 10 9.50 -33.41 -8.98
N ALA A 11 9.42 -33.90 -10.22
CA ALA A 11 8.23 -33.74 -11.05
C ALA A 11 7.02 -34.46 -10.42
N ILE A 12 7.23 -35.69 -9.95
CA ILE A 12 6.21 -36.49 -9.26
C ILE A 12 5.79 -35.81 -7.96
N ARG A 13 6.76 -35.39 -7.13
CA ARG A 13 6.45 -34.67 -5.88
C ARG A 13 5.71 -33.36 -6.12
N ARG A 14 6.10 -32.58 -7.14
CA ARG A 14 5.41 -31.35 -7.53
C ARG A 14 3.94 -31.63 -7.86
N GLN A 15 3.68 -32.67 -8.64
CA GLN A 15 2.32 -33.06 -9.01
C GLN A 15 1.52 -33.57 -7.79
N ALA A 16 2.16 -34.34 -6.92
CA ALA A 16 1.56 -34.83 -5.68
C ALA A 16 1.16 -33.66 -4.74
N ILE A 17 2.05 -32.68 -4.54
CA ILE A 17 1.75 -31.48 -3.74
C ILE A 17 0.56 -30.72 -4.33
N ARG A 18 0.54 -30.51 -5.65
CA ARG A 18 -0.56 -29.82 -6.33
C ARG A 18 -1.89 -30.57 -6.21
N ALA A 19 -1.88 -31.88 -6.43
CA ALA A 19 -3.06 -32.72 -6.29
C ALA A 19 -3.59 -32.73 -4.84
N TYR A 20 -2.68 -32.77 -3.86
CA TYR A 20 -3.06 -32.66 -2.45
C TYR A 20 -3.69 -31.29 -2.14
N GLY A 21 -3.16 -30.22 -2.74
CA GLY A 21 -3.69 -28.86 -2.59
C GLY A 21 -5.12 -28.65 -3.06
N THR A 22 -5.68 -29.55 -3.88
CA THR A 22 -7.09 -29.47 -4.33
C THR A 22 -8.06 -30.18 -3.38
N LEU A 23 -7.55 -30.95 -2.40
CA LEU A 23 -8.38 -31.69 -1.45
C LEU A 23 -9.19 -30.77 -0.51
N PRO A 24 -8.65 -29.68 0.07
CA PRO A 24 -9.42 -28.81 0.97
C PRO A 24 -10.73 -28.28 0.39
N GLU A 25 -10.77 -28.05 -0.92
CA GLU A 25 -11.94 -27.47 -1.59
C GLU A 25 -13.01 -28.52 -1.94
N ASN A 26 -12.60 -29.76 -2.23
CA ASN A 26 -13.48 -30.78 -2.80
C ASN A 26 -13.75 -31.96 -1.85
N PHE A 27 -12.80 -32.28 -0.97
CA PHE A 27 -12.76 -33.47 -0.12
C PHE A 27 -11.99 -33.18 1.18
N ALA A 28 -12.47 -32.25 1.99
CA ALA A 28 -11.77 -31.77 3.19
C ALA A 28 -11.48 -32.89 4.20
N GLU A 29 -12.33 -33.91 4.26
CA GLU A 29 -12.18 -35.13 5.07
C GLU A 29 -11.01 -36.02 4.63
N GLU A 30 -10.55 -35.88 3.38
CA GLU A 30 -9.42 -36.64 2.84
C GLU A 30 -8.06 -35.97 3.09
N VAL A 31 -8.04 -34.78 3.70
CA VAL A 31 -6.80 -34.08 4.06
C VAL A 31 -6.12 -34.81 5.23
N ALA A 32 -5.21 -35.72 4.90
CA ALA A 32 -4.50 -36.54 5.87
C ALA A 32 -3.36 -35.78 6.58
N PRO A 33 -3.40 -35.56 7.91
CA PRO A 33 -2.39 -34.75 8.62
C PRO A 33 -0.95 -35.28 8.52
N VAL A 34 -0.78 -36.58 8.26
CA VAL A 34 0.52 -37.25 8.11
C VAL A 34 1.30 -36.77 6.88
N ASP A 35 0.61 -36.23 5.87
CA ASP A 35 1.19 -35.79 4.59
C ASP A 35 1.61 -34.32 4.61
N LEU A 36 1.03 -33.51 5.50
CA LEU A 36 1.33 -32.08 5.64
C LEU A 36 2.82 -31.76 5.91
N PRO A 37 3.57 -32.55 6.74
CA PRO A 37 5.00 -32.34 6.88
C PRO A 37 5.77 -32.40 5.55
N GLY A 38 5.40 -33.31 4.64
CA GLY A 38 6.05 -33.44 3.32
C GLY A 38 5.85 -32.21 2.43
N ILE A 39 4.71 -31.53 2.56
CA ILE A 39 4.44 -30.28 1.86
C ILE A 39 5.26 -29.12 2.46
N VAL A 40 5.40 -29.07 3.78
CA VAL A 40 6.20 -28.04 4.46
C VAL A 40 7.69 -28.20 4.18
N THR A 41 8.21 -29.43 4.15
CA THR A 41 9.63 -29.70 3.84
C THR A 41 9.99 -29.36 2.40
N ALA A 42 9.04 -29.41 1.47
CA ALA A 42 9.24 -28.99 0.08
C ALA A 42 9.66 -27.52 -0.06
N LEU A 43 9.42 -26.66 0.95
CA LEU A 43 9.93 -25.28 1.02
C LEU A 43 11.45 -25.17 1.25
N THR A 44 12.10 -26.27 1.61
CA THR A 44 13.56 -26.32 1.86
C THR A 44 14.31 -27.15 0.81
N ASP A 45 13.61 -27.63 -0.21
CA ASP A 45 14.20 -28.44 -1.26
C ASP A 45 15.09 -27.58 -2.16
N PRO A 46 16.27 -28.03 -2.61
CA PRO A 46 17.11 -27.22 -3.51
C PRO A 46 16.43 -26.81 -4.84
N ARG A 47 15.30 -27.42 -5.22
CA ARG A 47 14.62 -27.18 -6.50
C ARG A 47 13.46 -26.21 -6.34
N LYS A 48 13.54 -25.07 -7.04
CA LYS A 48 12.48 -24.04 -7.12
C LYS A 48 11.08 -24.59 -7.43
N VAL A 49 10.96 -25.60 -8.29
CA VAL A 49 9.65 -26.17 -8.68
C VAL A 49 8.85 -26.73 -7.50
N LEU A 50 9.54 -27.17 -6.43
CA LEU A 50 8.92 -27.68 -5.21
C LEU A 50 8.56 -26.54 -4.25
N HIS A 51 9.38 -25.49 -4.17
CA HIS A 51 9.00 -24.24 -3.50
C HIS A 51 7.68 -23.72 -4.05
N GLN A 52 7.61 -23.55 -5.38
CA GLN A 52 6.43 -23.01 -6.06
C GLN A 52 5.18 -23.87 -5.81
N ALA A 53 5.33 -25.19 -5.83
CA ALA A 53 4.22 -26.09 -5.54
C ALA A 53 3.73 -25.95 -4.10
N ALA A 54 4.64 -25.92 -3.12
CA ALA A 54 4.29 -25.79 -1.71
C ALA A 54 3.65 -24.44 -1.40
N VAL A 55 4.24 -23.33 -1.87
CA VAL A 55 3.73 -21.97 -1.68
C VAL A 55 2.32 -21.81 -2.24
N ALA A 56 2.03 -22.40 -3.40
CA ALA A 56 0.72 -22.33 -4.02
C ALA A 56 -0.39 -23.02 -3.20
N VAL A 57 -0.06 -24.11 -2.48
CA VAL A 57 -1.08 -24.94 -1.80
C VAL A 57 -1.22 -24.66 -0.30
N LEU A 58 -0.15 -24.19 0.35
CA LEU A 58 -0.14 -23.98 1.81
C LEU A 58 -1.20 -22.99 2.32
N PRO A 59 -1.56 -21.90 1.61
CA PRO A 59 -2.67 -21.04 2.00
C PRO A 59 -4.01 -21.78 2.13
N GLY A 60 -4.33 -22.67 1.19
CA GLY A 60 -5.56 -23.47 1.22
C GLY A 60 -5.54 -24.56 2.31
N LEU A 61 -4.35 -25.01 2.68
CA LEU A 61 -4.14 -25.99 3.76
C LEU A 61 -4.11 -25.38 5.16
N LEU A 62 -4.17 -24.05 5.29
CA LEU A 62 -4.09 -23.34 6.57
C LEU A 62 -4.97 -23.96 7.68
N PRO A 63 -6.25 -24.32 7.45
CA PRO A 63 -7.11 -24.90 8.49
C PRO A 63 -6.60 -26.22 9.08
N PHE A 64 -5.79 -26.97 8.32
CA PHE A 64 -5.30 -28.31 8.68
C PHE A 64 -3.89 -28.29 9.28
N LEU A 65 -3.13 -27.21 9.08
CA LEU A 65 -1.78 -27.07 9.62
C LEU A 65 -1.80 -26.86 11.14
N THR A 66 -1.00 -27.63 11.86
CA THR A 66 -0.67 -27.39 13.28
C THR A 66 0.09 -26.08 13.45
N GLY A 67 0.07 -25.50 14.66
CA GLY A 67 0.83 -24.27 14.95
C GLY A 67 2.33 -24.38 14.63
N ALA A 68 2.94 -25.54 14.89
CA ALA A 68 4.34 -25.79 14.56
C ALA A 68 4.58 -25.82 13.04
N GLN A 69 3.71 -26.50 12.28
CA GLN A 69 3.81 -26.53 10.81
C GLN A 69 3.61 -25.15 10.20
N ARG A 70 2.66 -24.35 10.70
CA ARG A 70 2.46 -22.95 10.26
C ARG A 70 3.71 -22.11 10.50
N LEU A 71 4.33 -22.24 11.68
CA LEU A 71 5.55 -21.51 12.01
C LEU A 71 6.72 -21.90 11.10
N VAL A 72 6.94 -23.21 10.88
CA VAL A 72 7.99 -23.69 9.97
C VAL A 72 7.75 -23.22 8.55
N ALA A 73 6.50 -23.32 8.06
CA ALA A 73 6.13 -22.84 6.73
C ALA A 73 6.40 -21.33 6.59
N LEU A 74 5.99 -20.53 7.57
CA LEU A 74 6.24 -19.10 7.60
C LEU A 74 7.74 -18.78 7.51
N VAL A 75 8.56 -19.34 8.41
CA VAL A 75 10.01 -19.08 8.45
C VAL A 75 10.67 -19.46 7.12
N ASN A 76 10.32 -20.62 6.55
CA ASN A 76 10.86 -21.06 5.28
C ASN A 76 10.42 -20.16 4.13
N MET A 77 9.15 -19.75 4.07
CA MET A 77 8.67 -18.81 3.05
C MET A 77 9.36 -17.45 3.16
N GLN A 78 9.61 -16.94 4.37
CA GLN A 78 10.35 -15.68 4.54
C GLN A 78 11.80 -15.81 4.06
N ALA A 79 12.45 -16.95 4.31
CA ALA A 79 13.80 -17.22 3.81
C ALA A 79 13.82 -17.31 2.27
N LEU A 80 12.84 -17.98 1.67
CA LEU A 80 12.68 -18.04 0.21
C LEU A 80 12.40 -16.65 -0.38
N GLU A 81 11.50 -15.88 0.23
CA GLU A 81 11.16 -14.52 -0.22
C GLU A 81 12.42 -13.67 -0.28
N LYS A 82 13.25 -13.71 0.77
CA LYS A 82 14.51 -13.00 0.80
C LYS A 82 15.43 -13.46 -0.33
N ALA A 83 15.64 -14.77 -0.49
CA ALA A 83 16.54 -15.31 -1.51
C ALA A 83 16.10 -14.96 -2.94
N TYR A 84 14.80 -15.06 -3.24
CA TYR A 84 14.27 -14.76 -4.57
C TYR A 84 14.19 -13.27 -4.86
N TYR A 85 14.02 -12.44 -3.84
CA TYR A 85 14.15 -11.00 -4.00
C TYR A 85 15.59 -10.61 -4.37
N GLU A 86 16.60 -11.22 -3.72
CA GLU A 86 18.02 -10.97 -4.01
C GLU A 86 18.40 -11.40 -5.44
N THR A 87 17.76 -12.44 -5.99
CA THR A 87 17.94 -12.88 -7.38
C THR A 87 17.06 -12.15 -8.39
N GLN A 88 16.35 -11.08 -7.98
CA GLN A 88 15.44 -10.29 -8.83
C GLN A 88 14.25 -11.08 -9.40
N GLU A 89 13.85 -12.17 -8.74
CA GLU A 89 12.67 -12.95 -9.11
C GLU A 89 11.41 -12.39 -8.44
N LEU A 90 11.13 -11.11 -8.72
CA LEU A 90 10.14 -10.29 -8.01
C LEU A 90 8.71 -10.84 -8.09
N GLU A 91 8.30 -11.40 -9.24
CA GLU A 91 6.96 -12.01 -9.39
C GLU A 91 6.77 -13.21 -8.46
N TYR A 92 7.79 -14.04 -8.29
CA TYR A 92 7.71 -15.15 -7.35
C TYR A 92 7.83 -14.67 -5.90
N GLY A 93 8.61 -13.61 -5.65
CA GLY A 93 8.62 -12.89 -4.39
C GLY A 93 7.23 -12.39 -3.98
N LYS A 94 6.46 -11.84 -4.93
CA LYS A 94 5.06 -11.44 -4.72
C LYS A 94 4.18 -12.62 -4.30
N GLU A 95 4.26 -13.75 -4.99
CA GLU A 95 3.51 -14.96 -4.62
C GLU A 95 3.82 -15.41 -3.18
N LEU A 96 5.10 -15.39 -2.80
CA LEU A 96 5.56 -15.69 -1.45
C LEU A 96 4.98 -14.73 -0.41
N VAL A 97 5.03 -13.42 -0.67
CA VAL A 97 4.43 -12.42 0.24
C VAL A 97 2.95 -12.66 0.43
N GLN A 98 2.20 -12.94 -0.63
CA GLN A 98 0.76 -13.23 -0.53
C GLN A 98 0.50 -14.47 0.32
N ALA A 99 1.29 -15.53 0.16
CA ALA A 99 1.19 -16.73 0.97
C ALA A 99 1.53 -16.46 2.44
N ILE A 100 2.62 -15.72 2.71
CA ILE A 100 3.03 -15.30 4.06
C ILE A 100 1.93 -14.52 4.76
N LEU A 101 1.34 -13.53 4.09
CA LEU A 101 0.27 -12.70 4.65
C LEU A 101 -1.02 -13.52 4.88
N THR A 102 -1.30 -14.49 4.01
CA THR A 102 -2.44 -15.41 4.22
C THR A 102 -2.24 -16.31 5.43
N LEU A 103 -1.04 -16.87 5.61
CA LEU A 103 -0.69 -17.72 6.77
C LEU A 103 -0.73 -16.96 8.10
N THR A 104 -0.55 -15.64 8.06
CA THR A 104 -0.50 -14.79 9.25
C THR A 104 -1.79 -14.02 9.51
N ARG A 105 -2.81 -14.18 8.66
CA ARG A 105 -4.07 -13.43 8.74
C ARG A 105 -4.81 -13.61 10.09
N ASP A 106 -4.70 -14.79 10.70
CA ASP A 106 -5.36 -15.11 11.96
C ASP A 106 -4.58 -14.54 13.18
N THR A 107 -3.36 -14.03 12.96
CA THR A 107 -2.49 -13.44 13.99
C THR A 107 -2.33 -11.94 13.71
N ARG A 108 -3.34 -11.13 14.11
CA ARG A 108 -3.43 -9.70 13.79
C ARG A 108 -2.14 -8.92 14.06
N GLU A 109 -1.50 -9.12 15.21
CA GLU A 109 -0.24 -8.43 15.57
C GLU A 109 0.88 -8.72 14.57
N LEU A 110 1.08 -9.98 14.21
CA LEU A 110 2.10 -10.38 13.26
C LEU A 110 1.77 -9.87 11.85
N TYR A 111 0.51 -9.96 11.44
CA TYR A 111 0.04 -9.44 10.16
C TYR A 111 0.34 -7.94 10.02
N LEU A 112 -0.05 -7.14 11.03
CA LEU A 112 0.19 -5.70 11.06
C LEU A 112 1.69 -5.33 11.11
N ARG A 113 2.56 -6.24 11.57
CA ARG A 113 4.01 -6.06 11.50
C ARG A 113 4.59 -6.40 10.13
N LEU A 114 4.08 -7.44 9.47
CA LEU A 114 4.60 -7.92 8.19
C LEU A 114 4.13 -7.08 7.00
N VAL A 115 2.91 -6.55 7.05
CA VAL A 115 2.39 -5.69 5.97
C VAL A 115 3.31 -4.50 5.71
N PRO A 116 3.67 -3.65 6.70
CA PRO A 116 4.58 -2.52 6.45
C PRO A 116 5.96 -2.94 5.93
N TYR A 117 6.47 -4.09 6.36
CA TYR A 117 7.76 -4.60 5.90
C TYR A 117 7.73 -4.94 4.40
N TYR A 118 6.79 -5.80 3.98
CA TYR A 118 6.74 -6.26 2.58
C TYR A 118 6.23 -5.19 1.64
N PHE A 119 5.24 -4.40 2.04
CA PHE A 119 4.68 -3.37 1.19
C PHE A 119 5.66 -2.23 0.94
N THR A 120 6.56 -1.94 1.88
CA THR A 120 7.66 -0.99 1.61
C THR A 120 8.63 -1.60 0.63
N LYS A 121 9.05 -2.85 0.89
CA LYS A 121 10.05 -3.56 0.09
C LYS A 121 9.64 -3.67 -1.38
N TYR A 122 8.42 -4.15 -1.64
CA TYR A 122 7.90 -4.32 -3.00
C TYR A 122 7.28 -3.04 -3.57
N GLY A 123 6.78 -2.15 -2.72
CA GLY A 123 6.31 -0.82 -3.12
C GLY A 123 7.44 0.12 -3.57
N THR A 124 8.71 -0.23 -3.35
CA THR A 124 9.88 0.55 -3.80
C THR A 124 10.94 -0.32 -4.49
N CYS A 125 10.53 -1.37 -5.19
CA CYS A 125 11.43 -2.34 -5.81
C CYS A 125 11.98 -1.93 -7.19
N GLY A 126 11.47 -0.83 -7.77
CA GLY A 126 11.87 -0.32 -9.09
C GLY A 126 11.13 -0.95 -10.28
N GLU A 127 10.19 -1.87 -10.04
CA GLU A 127 9.32 -2.44 -11.06
C GLU A 127 7.93 -1.79 -10.97
N GLU A 128 7.56 -1.02 -11.97
CA GLU A 128 6.42 -0.08 -11.92
C GLU A 128 5.08 -0.78 -11.65
N TYR A 129 4.79 -1.89 -12.33
CA TYR A 129 3.53 -2.60 -12.19
C TYR A 129 3.39 -3.23 -10.81
N LEU A 130 4.48 -3.79 -10.29
CA LEU A 130 4.53 -4.43 -8.99
C LEU A 130 4.41 -3.41 -7.87
N GLU A 131 5.11 -2.28 -7.99
CA GLU A 131 5.00 -1.18 -7.05
C GLU A 131 3.56 -0.65 -6.98
N GLN A 132 2.93 -0.44 -8.13
CA GLN A 132 1.52 -0.04 -8.23
C GLN A 132 0.61 -1.07 -7.55
N GLU A 133 0.79 -2.36 -7.84
CA GLU A 133 -0.03 -3.44 -7.28
C GLU A 133 0.05 -3.46 -5.74
N PHE A 134 1.25 -3.30 -5.17
CA PHE A 134 1.43 -3.29 -3.72
C PHE A 134 0.82 -2.05 -3.06
N VAL A 135 1.00 -0.86 -3.65
CA VAL A 135 0.38 0.36 -3.12
C VAL A 135 -1.15 0.26 -3.16
N GLN A 136 -1.72 -0.23 -4.26
CA GLN A 136 -3.16 -0.46 -4.39
C GLN A 136 -3.68 -1.47 -3.36
N ARG A 137 -2.99 -2.61 -3.20
CA ARG A 137 -3.36 -3.60 -2.18
C ARG A 137 -3.34 -2.99 -0.78
N LEU A 138 -2.41 -2.09 -0.47
CA LEU A 138 -2.34 -1.44 0.84
C LEU A 138 -3.56 -0.56 1.08
N THR A 139 -3.96 0.19 0.05
CA THR A 139 -5.19 1.00 0.06
C THR A 139 -6.42 0.15 0.37
N HIS A 140 -6.54 -1.01 -0.28
CA HIS A 140 -7.66 -1.93 -0.08
C HIS A 140 -7.65 -2.63 1.30
N LEU A 141 -6.54 -2.61 2.05
CA LEU A 141 -6.48 -3.15 3.40
C LEU A 141 -7.02 -2.20 4.46
N LEU A 142 -7.10 -0.89 4.19
CA LEU A 142 -7.47 0.13 5.17
C LEU A 142 -8.84 -0.09 5.85
N PRO A 143 -9.90 -0.55 5.16
CA PRO A 143 -11.18 -0.80 5.81
C PRO A 143 -11.12 -1.88 6.90
N ALA A 144 -10.28 -2.90 6.72
CA ALA A 144 -10.12 -4.00 7.68
C ALA A 144 -9.03 -3.72 8.74
N TYR A 145 -8.07 -2.86 8.41
CA TYR A 145 -6.89 -2.56 9.21
C TYR A 145 -6.61 -1.05 9.24
N PRO A 146 -7.45 -0.24 9.92
CA PRO A 146 -7.28 1.21 10.01
C PRO A 146 -5.95 1.62 10.66
N GLU A 147 -5.32 0.75 11.45
CA GLU A 147 -4.01 0.97 12.06
C GLU A 147 -2.90 1.18 11.00
N LEU A 148 -3.13 0.73 9.76
CA LEU A 148 -2.20 0.90 8.65
C LEU A 148 -2.27 2.28 7.99
N ARG A 149 -3.26 3.15 8.31
CA ARG A 149 -3.46 4.43 7.61
C ARG A 149 -2.24 5.35 7.63
N GLY A 150 -1.59 5.53 8.78
CA GLY A 150 -0.39 6.36 8.88
C GLY A 150 0.76 5.83 8.03
N TYR A 151 0.91 4.50 7.98
CA TYR A 151 1.89 3.84 7.11
C TYR A 151 1.52 3.96 5.63
N TRP A 152 0.26 3.70 5.28
CA TRP A 152 -0.29 3.85 3.94
C TRP A 152 -0.07 5.24 3.38
N LEU A 153 -0.37 6.29 4.15
CA LEU A 153 -0.21 7.66 3.69
C LEU A 153 1.23 7.94 3.22
N THR A 154 2.21 7.43 3.97
CA THR A 154 3.63 7.57 3.58
C THR A 154 3.93 6.91 2.25
N GLN A 155 3.41 5.70 2.02
CA GLN A 155 3.64 4.98 0.76
C GLN A 155 2.88 5.62 -0.41
N ALA A 156 1.63 6.03 -0.19
CA ALA A 156 0.78 6.69 -1.18
C ALA A 156 1.43 7.99 -1.68
N LEU A 157 1.87 8.87 -0.77
CA LEU A 157 2.50 10.14 -1.16
C LEU A 157 3.83 9.91 -1.89
N ARG A 158 4.66 8.96 -1.44
CA ARG A 158 5.90 8.61 -2.14
C ARG A 158 5.65 8.07 -3.54
N TYR A 159 4.63 7.23 -3.72
CA TYR A 159 4.21 6.76 -5.04
C TYR A 159 3.82 7.95 -5.92
N LEU A 160 2.96 8.84 -5.43
CA LEU A 160 2.50 10.03 -6.15
C LEU A 160 3.62 11.01 -6.52
N GLU A 161 4.70 11.09 -5.71
CA GLU A 161 5.89 11.92 -5.98
C GLU A 161 6.75 11.40 -7.12
N ARG A 162 6.87 10.08 -7.30
CA ARG A 162 7.73 9.48 -8.33
C ARG A 162 7.01 9.19 -9.63
N THR A 163 5.69 9.00 -9.60
CA THR A 163 4.91 8.71 -10.81
C THR A 163 4.44 10.00 -11.45
N ALA A 164 4.77 10.16 -12.74
CA ALA A 164 4.24 11.27 -13.52
C ALA A 164 2.72 11.15 -13.60
N PRO A 165 1.98 12.25 -13.41
CA PRO A 165 0.54 12.19 -13.53
C PRO A 165 0.12 11.95 -14.98
N ASP A 166 -0.71 10.92 -15.20
CA ASP A 166 -1.45 10.73 -16.45
C ASP A 166 -2.94 11.04 -16.22
N TYR A 167 -3.32 12.29 -16.45
CA TYR A 167 -4.70 12.74 -16.29
C TYR A 167 -5.62 12.34 -17.46
N ALA A 168 -5.13 11.58 -18.45
CA ALA A 168 -5.93 11.12 -19.58
C ALA A 168 -6.66 9.80 -19.31
N SER A 169 -6.23 9.05 -18.30
CA SER A 169 -6.78 7.74 -17.93
C SER A 169 -7.66 7.86 -16.68
N PHE A 170 -8.98 7.83 -16.86
CA PHE A 170 -9.91 7.74 -15.73
C PHE A 170 -9.76 6.39 -15.01
N GLY A 171 -9.66 6.43 -13.67
CA GLY A 171 -9.56 5.23 -12.83
C GLY A 171 -8.14 4.71 -12.61
N ASP A 172 -7.12 5.56 -12.76
CA ASP A 172 -5.75 5.22 -12.40
C ASP A 172 -5.55 5.19 -10.87
N LEU A 173 -4.48 4.52 -10.42
CA LEU A 173 -4.19 4.40 -8.99
C LEU A 173 -4.02 5.77 -8.33
N ARG A 174 -3.50 6.78 -9.05
CA ARG A 174 -3.34 8.14 -8.53
C ARG A 174 -4.67 8.72 -8.07
N THR A 175 -5.71 8.60 -8.88
CA THR A 175 -7.06 9.06 -8.52
C THR A 175 -7.56 8.35 -7.26
N GLU A 176 -7.43 7.02 -7.20
CA GLU A 176 -7.83 6.23 -6.03
C GLU A 176 -7.09 6.68 -4.75
N LEU A 177 -5.78 6.91 -4.82
CA LEU A 177 -4.99 7.35 -3.67
C LEU A 177 -5.41 8.74 -3.16
N LEU A 178 -5.69 9.67 -4.08
CA LEU A 178 -6.13 11.02 -3.74
C LEU A 178 -7.56 11.03 -3.16
N GLU A 179 -8.46 10.19 -3.69
CA GLU A 179 -9.80 10.00 -3.12
C GLU A 179 -9.72 9.44 -1.70
N GLN A 180 -8.86 8.46 -1.46
CA GLN A 180 -8.67 7.87 -0.14
C GLN A 180 -8.04 8.85 0.85
N LEU A 181 -7.17 9.76 0.37
CA LEU A 181 -6.63 10.83 1.21
C LEU A 181 -7.74 11.75 1.73
N HIS A 182 -8.77 12.01 0.92
CA HIS A 182 -9.92 12.82 1.32
C HIS A 182 -10.77 12.16 2.42
N GLN A 183 -10.74 10.82 2.52
CA GLN A 183 -11.48 10.05 3.52
C GLN A 183 -10.75 9.97 4.88
N LEU A 184 -9.52 10.51 5.00
CA LEU A 184 -8.80 10.45 6.27
C LEU A 184 -9.47 11.32 7.35
N PRO A 185 -9.56 10.83 8.61
CA PRO A 185 -10.05 11.64 9.72
C PRO A 185 -9.16 12.85 10.01
N TYR A 186 -9.78 13.95 10.49
CA TYR A 186 -9.08 15.17 10.91
C TYR A 186 -7.85 14.92 11.78
N ALA A 187 -7.98 14.08 12.82
CA ALA A 187 -6.88 13.80 13.75
C ALA A 187 -5.68 13.14 13.07
N GLU A 188 -5.92 12.28 12.08
CA GLU A 188 -4.86 11.61 11.33
C GLU A 188 -4.18 12.60 10.38
N LEU A 189 -4.94 13.40 9.66
CA LEU A 189 -4.41 14.47 8.79
C LEU A 189 -3.54 15.45 9.59
N LEU A 190 -4.03 15.89 10.75
CA LEU A 190 -3.28 16.77 11.64
C LEU A 190 -1.96 16.15 12.09
N SER A 191 -1.97 14.87 12.47
CA SER A 191 -0.75 14.15 12.87
C SER A 191 0.27 13.97 11.74
N GLN A 192 -0.17 14.08 10.48
CA GLN A 192 0.64 13.86 9.28
C GLN A 192 0.86 15.14 8.46
N LEU A 193 0.51 16.30 9.01
CA LEU A 193 0.54 17.59 8.32
C LEU A 193 1.92 17.93 7.74
N ALA A 194 3.00 17.59 8.45
CA ALA A 194 4.36 17.82 7.98
C ALA A 194 4.66 17.04 6.69
N LEU A 195 4.18 15.81 6.60
CA LEU A 195 4.34 14.95 5.44
C LEU A 195 3.54 15.49 4.25
N LEU A 196 2.29 15.88 4.46
CA LEU A 196 1.44 16.50 3.44
C LEU A 196 2.02 17.83 2.93
N THR A 197 2.56 18.64 3.84
CA THR A 197 3.24 19.89 3.51
C THR A 197 4.47 19.65 2.66
N SER A 198 5.28 18.64 3.01
CA SER A 198 6.44 18.24 2.21
C SER A 198 6.02 17.82 0.81
N PHE A 199 5.02 16.93 0.72
CA PHE A 199 4.47 16.46 -0.55
C PHE A 199 4.02 17.61 -1.46
N VAL A 200 3.24 18.54 -0.93
CA VAL A 200 2.78 19.73 -1.68
C VAL A 200 3.96 20.51 -2.23
N ARG A 201 5.02 20.73 -1.45
CA ARG A 201 6.22 21.45 -1.89
C ARG A 201 6.97 20.69 -2.98
N THR A 202 7.09 19.36 -2.86
CA THR A 202 7.68 18.49 -3.89
C THR A 202 6.91 18.61 -5.21
N GLN A 203 5.59 18.43 -5.17
CA GLN A 203 4.73 18.49 -6.36
C GLN A 203 4.73 19.88 -7.00
N LEU A 204 4.77 20.93 -6.19
CA LEU A 204 4.87 22.30 -6.65
C LEU A 204 6.17 22.55 -7.43
N ALA A 205 7.31 22.08 -6.90
CA ALA A 205 8.60 22.18 -7.57
C ALA A 205 8.64 21.37 -8.88
N ALA A 206 7.90 20.26 -8.94
CA ALA A 206 7.73 19.45 -10.14
C ALA A 206 6.71 20.02 -11.15
N GLY A 207 6.00 21.11 -10.81
CA GLY A 207 4.96 21.70 -11.67
C GLY A 207 3.64 20.90 -11.71
N SER A 208 3.45 19.97 -10.78
CA SER A 208 2.26 19.12 -10.68
C SER A 208 1.18 19.78 -9.82
N TYR A 209 0.50 20.77 -10.39
CA TYR A 209 -0.49 21.58 -9.68
C TYR A 209 -1.79 20.84 -9.28
N PRO A 210 -2.32 19.87 -10.04
CA PRO A 210 -3.57 19.20 -9.67
C PRO A 210 -3.49 18.46 -8.32
N ASP A 211 -2.37 17.79 -8.05
CA ASP A 211 -2.11 17.17 -6.74
C ASP A 211 -2.06 18.20 -5.61
N VAL A 212 -1.36 19.31 -5.83
CA VAL A 212 -1.28 20.42 -4.87
C VAL A 212 -2.68 20.91 -4.52
N PHE A 213 -3.51 21.15 -5.53
CA PHE A 213 -4.88 21.64 -5.31
C PHE A 213 -5.81 20.59 -4.71
N THR A 214 -5.56 19.31 -4.97
CA THR A 214 -6.29 18.22 -4.31
C THR A 214 -5.98 18.21 -2.81
N VAL A 215 -4.71 18.30 -2.42
CA VAL A 215 -4.35 18.43 -1.00
C VAL A 215 -4.92 19.72 -0.40
N TYR A 216 -4.95 20.83 -1.13
CA TYR A 216 -5.58 22.06 -0.66
C TYR A 216 -7.07 21.89 -0.35
N ALA A 217 -7.80 21.23 -1.26
CA ALA A 217 -9.21 20.94 -1.06
C ALA A 217 -9.44 20.07 0.19
N ILE A 218 -8.57 19.08 0.44
CA ILE A 218 -8.63 18.21 1.62
C ILE A 218 -8.39 19.02 2.91
N LEU A 219 -7.33 19.84 2.95
CA LEU A 219 -7.05 20.69 4.12
C LEU A 219 -8.20 21.66 4.38
N GLY A 220 -8.73 22.29 3.33
CA GLY A 220 -9.88 23.20 3.42
C GLY A 220 -11.15 22.53 3.93
N ALA A 221 -11.49 21.36 3.41
CA ALA A 221 -12.67 20.58 3.84
C ALA A 221 -12.59 20.12 5.30
N GLN A 222 -11.37 19.97 5.82
CA GLN A 222 -11.10 19.48 7.19
C GLN A 222 -10.84 20.61 8.18
N GLY A 223 -11.02 21.87 7.78
CA GLY A 223 -10.86 23.02 8.68
C GLY A 223 -9.41 23.44 8.95
N LEU A 224 -8.42 22.89 8.23
CA LEU A 224 -6.99 23.20 8.35
C LEU A 224 -6.64 24.46 7.55
N HIS A 225 -7.37 25.55 7.82
CA HIS A 225 -7.33 26.78 7.04
C HIS A 225 -6.04 27.58 7.22
N ALA A 226 -5.44 27.54 8.41
CA ALA A 226 -4.17 28.24 8.67
C ALA A 226 -3.04 27.61 7.84
N GLU A 227 -2.97 26.29 7.88
CA GLU A 227 -2.01 25.47 7.14
C GLU A 227 -2.17 25.63 5.63
N LEU A 228 -3.42 25.57 5.16
CA LEU A 228 -3.74 25.84 3.76
C LEU A 228 -3.28 27.24 3.36
N HIS A 229 -3.54 28.25 4.19
CA HIS A 229 -3.13 29.62 3.90
C HIS A 229 -1.60 29.73 3.76
N GLU A 230 -0.83 29.11 4.66
CA GLU A 230 0.63 29.08 4.55
C GLU A 230 1.13 28.43 3.25
N LEU A 231 0.51 27.33 2.83
CA LEU A 231 0.86 26.68 1.57
C LEU A 231 0.55 27.56 0.36
N THR A 232 -0.58 28.27 0.36
CA THR A 232 -0.94 29.18 -0.75
C THR A 232 0.00 30.38 -0.84
N GLN A 233 0.50 30.87 0.31
CA GLN A 233 1.55 31.89 0.35
C GLN A 233 2.88 31.35 -0.18
N HIS A 234 3.22 30.10 0.16
CA HIS A 234 4.41 29.45 -0.37
C HIS A 234 4.35 29.36 -1.90
N PHE A 235 3.22 28.88 -2.46
CA PHE A 235 2.97 28.88 -3.91
C PHE A 235 3.25 30.24 -4.53
N ALA A 236 2.64 31.30 -4.00
CA ALA A 236 2.76 32.64 -4.56
C ALA A 236 4.21 33.19 -4.55
N ARG A 237 5.05 32.72 -3.61
CA ARG A 237 6.46 33.12 -3.51
C ARG A 237 7.37 32.32 -4.44
N THR A 238 7.06 31.04 -4.68
CA THR A 238 7.96 30.13 -5.39
C THR A 238 7.60 29.92 -6.87
N VAL A 239 6.34 30.13 -7.24
CA VAL A 239 5.86 29.91 -8.60
C VAL A 239 5.74 31.25 -9.34
N PRO A 240 6.58 31.51 -10.37
CA PRO A 240 6.56 32.78 -11.08
C PRO A 240 5.31 32.91 -11.95
N ALA A 241 4.55 33.98 -11.79
CA ALA A 241 3.35 34.22 -12.58
C ALA A 241 3.69 34.37 -14.07
N THR A 242 3.36 33.36 -14.86
CA THR A 242 3.49 33.36 -16.33
C THR A 242 2.17 32.97 -16.98
N LYS A 243 2.02 33.28 -18.28
CA LYS A 243 0.79 32.97 -19.03
C LYS A 243 0.48 31.47 -19.07
N SER A 244 1.49 30.60 -19.11
CA SER A 244 1.31 29.15 -19.17
C SER A 244 0.76 28.54 -17.88
N ILE A 245 0.83 29.25 -16.76
CA ILE A 245 0.36 28.77 -15.45
C ILE A 245 -0.75 29.64 -14.85
N GLU A 246 -1.34 30.55 -15.64
CA GLU A 246 -2.34 31.51 -15.18
C GLU A 246 -3.53 30.83 -14.49
N TYR A 247 -3.95 29.65 -14.99
CA TYR A 247 -4.99 28.85 -14.34
C TYR A 247 -4.60 28.42 -12.93
N ALA A 248 -3.37 27.91 -12.75
CA ALA A 248 -2.86 27.50 -11.44
C ALA A 248 -2.75 28.69 -10.48
N THR A 249 -2.25 29.83 -10.96
CA THR A 249 -2.17 31.07 -10.16
C THR A 249 -3.54 31.54 -9.68
N ARG A 250 -4.55 31.57 -10.57
CA ARG A 250 -5.93 31.95 -10.20
C ARG A 250 -6.54 30.96 -9.20
N THR A 251 -6.33 29.67 -9.40
CA THR A 251 -6.82 28.62 -8.50
C THR A 251 -6.19 28.77 -7.11
N ASN A 252 -4.88 28.99 -7.03
CA ASN A 252 -4.19 29.27 -5.77
C ASN A 252 -4.73 30.53 -5.06
N GLN A 253 -5.02 31.60 -5.82
CA GLN A 253 -5.61 32.82 -5.25
C GLN A 253 -6.99 32.56 -4.64
N ALA A 254 -7.83 31.76 -5.29
CA ALA A 254 -9.14 31.37 -4.75
C ALA A 254 -8.99 30.60 -3.42
N PHE A 255 -8.08 29.62 -3.35
CA PHE A 255 -7.78 28.92 -2.10
C PHE A 255 -7.19 29.85 -1.02
N ALA A 256 -6.35 30.81 -1.39
CA ALA A 256 -5.78 31.78 -0.46
C ALA A 256 -6.85 32.71 0.15
N GLN A 257 -7.82 33.17 -0.66
CA GLN A 257 -8.95 33.98 -0.20
C GLN A 257 -9.86 33.17 0.73
N PHE A 258 -10.25 31.97 0.30
CA PHE A 258 -11.09 31.06 1.09
C PHE A 258 -10.45 30.74 2.45
N SER A 259 -9.22 30.24 2.45
CA SER A 259 -8.51 29.87 3.69
C SER A 259 -8.32 31.04 4.65
N ARG A 260 -8.01 32.24 4.13
CA ARG A 260 -7.88 33.45 4.96
C ARG A 260 -9.20 33.83 5.61
N LEU A 261 -10.30 33.82 4.84
CA LEU A 261 -11.63 34.14 5.34
C LEU A 261 -12.04 33.18 6.45
N GLU A 262 -11.96 31.88 6.19
CA GLU A 262 -12.34 30.85 7.16
C GLU A 262 -11.47 30.90 8.42
N HIS A 263 -10.17 31.16 8.30
CA HIS A 263 -9.30 31.34 9.46
C HIS A 263 -9.71 32.55 10.32
N LEU A 264 -10.07 33.67 9.69
CA LEU A 264 -10.57 34.85 10.41
C LEU A 264 -11.92 34.58 11.09
N VAL A 265 -12.80 33.78 10.48
CA VAL A 265 -14.08 33.35 11.09
C VAL A 265 -13.78 32.51 12.32
N ALA A 266 -12.97 31.45 12.15
CA ALA A 266 -12.65 30.49 13.20
C ALA A 266 -11.97 31.12 14.42
N THR A 267 -11.20 32.20 14.21
CA THR A 267 -10.49 32.93 15.28
C THR A 267 -11.29 34.10 15.86
N GLY A 268 -12.52 34.35 15.37
CA GLY A 268 -13.36 35.46 15.84
C GLY A 268 -12.80 36.85 15.48
N GLN A 269 -11.94 36.94 14.46
CA GLN A 269 -11.26 38.17 14.04
C GLN A 269 -11.94 38.89 12.87
N LEU A 270 -13.14 38.44 12.49
CA LEU A 270 -13.94 38.97 11.40
C LEU A 270 -14.90 40.04 11.93
N ASP A 271 -14.45 41.30 11.88
CA ASP A 271 -15.32 42.47 12.07
C ASP A 271 -15.96 42.87 10.73
N ALA A 272 -17.21 43.35 10.79
CA ALA A 272 -18.02 43.74 9.62
C ALA A 272 -17.34 44.79 8.71
N THR A 273 -16.37 45.55 9.22
CA THR A 273 -15.57 46.53 8.47
C THR A 273 -14.43 45.91 7.64
N ARG A 274 -13.97 44.69 7.95
CA ARG A 274 -12.89 44.01 7.20
C ARG A 274 -13.39 43.32 5.92
N LEU A 275 -14.66 42.96 5.86
CA LEU A 275 -15.30 42.37 4.66
C LEU A 275 -15.29 43.30 3.45
N ALA A 276 -15.24 44.62 3.65
CA ALA A 276 -15.18 45.60 2.57
C ALA A 276 -13.78 45.79 1.93
N SER A 277 -12.75 45.12 2.48
CA SER A 277 -11.34 45.25 2.06
C SER A 277 -10.73 43.95 1.52
N LEU A 278 -11.55 42.92 1.37
CA LEU A 278 -11.21 41.59 0.86
C LEU A 278 -11.73 41.43 -0.58
#